data_AF-A0A2E0H690-F1
#
_entry.id   AF-A0A2E0H690-F1
#
_cell.length_a   1.000
_cell.length_b   1.000
_cell.length_c   1.000
_cell.angle_alpha   90.00
_cell.angle_beta   90.00
_cell.angle_gamma   90.00
#
_symmetry.space_group_name_H-M   'P 1'
#
loop_
_entity.id
_entity.type
_entity.pdbx_description
1 polymer ?
#
loop_
_entity_poly.entity_id
_entity_poly.type
_entity_poly.pdbx_seq_one_letter_code
_entity_poly.pdbx_strand_id
1 'polypeptide(L)' 'MTPHNKQLTYQETFLEEMFERLHHHKVSQKDYTGLADMLNPIEALADSASLGLDFNDEPADFLRILNEVKYRGSDR' A
#
# COMPACT_ATOMS: atom_id res chain seq x y z
N MET A 1 22.05 -8.35 10.06
CA MET A 1 20.60 -8.55 9.90
C MET A 1 20.30 -8.33 8.44
N THR A 2 20.05 -9.40 7.70
CA THR A 2 19.61 -9.34 6.30
C THR A 2 18.28 -8.60 6.25
N PRO A 3 18.07 -7.65 5.32
CA PRO A 3 16.75 -7.07 5.14
C PRO A 3 15.82 -8.22 4.81
N HIS A 4 14.71 -8.35 5.55
CA HIS A 4 13.61 -9.18 5.08
C HIS A 4 13.33 -8.73 3.65
N ASN A 5 13.52 -9.64 2.71
CA ASN A 5 12.98 -9.53 1.36
C ASN A 5 11.47 -9.47 1.59
N LYS A 6 10.91 -8.25 1.79
CA LYS A 6 9.48 -8.04 1.88
C LYS A 6 8.93 -8.55 0.57
N GLN A 7 8.29 -9.70 0.65
CA GLN A 7 7.66 -10.35 -0.49
C GLN A 7 6.74 -9.31 -1.13
N LEU A 8 6.93 -9.03 -2.42
CA LEU A 8 6.11 -8.03 -3.14
C LEU A 8 4.63 -8.34 -2.89
N THR A 9 3.91 -7.39 -2.31
CA THR A 9 2.50 -7.56 -1.93
C THR A 9 1.62 -7.76 -3.16
N TYR A 10 1.91 -7.03 -4.24
CA TYR A 10 1.19 -7.14 -5.50
C TYR A 10 2.02 -7.94 -6.49
N GLN A 11 1.80 -9.26 -6.52
CA GLN A 11 2.36 -10.17 -7.52
C GLN A 11 1.36 -10.37 -8.66
N GLU A 12 1.85 -10.73 -9.86
CA GLU A 12 1.00 -11.00 -11.03
C GLU A 12 -0.12 -12.00 -10.70
N THR A 13 0.22 -13.10 -10.03
CA THR A 13 -0.71 -14.16 -9.64
C THR A 13 -1.80 -13.67 -8.70
N PHE A 14 -1.46 -12.84 -7.73
CA PHE A 14 -2.43 -12.24 -6.81
C PHE A 14 -3.40 -11.30 -7.54
N LEU A 15 -2.87 -10.46 -8.43
CA LEU A 15 -3.69 -9.54 -9.22
C LEU A 15 -4.60 -10.29 -10.20
N GLU A 16 -4.11 -11.38 -10.81
CA GLU A 16 -4.92 -12.25 -11.66
C GLU A 16 -6.11 -12.82 -10.89
N GLU A 17 -5.87 -13.42 -9.71
CA GLU A 17 -6.93 -13.98 -8.86
C GLU A 17 -7.96 -12.92 -8.44
N MET A 18 -7.51 -11.72 -8.09
CA MET A 18 -8.36 -10.58 -7.73
C MET A 18 -9.28 -10.16 -8.87
N PHE A 19 -8.73 -9.96 -10.07
CA PHE A 19 -9.50 -9.54 -11.24
C PHE A 19 -10.49 -10.63 -11.68
N GLU A 20 -10.09 -11.90 -11.63
CA GLU A 20 -10.98 -13.02 -11.95
C GLU A 20 -12.16 -13.10 -10.96
N ARG A 21 -11.92 -12.86 -9.66
CA ARG A 21 -12.97 -12.84 -8.63
C ARG A 21 -13.93 -11.66 -8.76
N LEU A 22 -13.41 -10.46 -9.04
CA LEU A 22 -14.20 -9.23 -9.05
C LEU A 22 -14.93 -8.99 -10.37
N HIS A 23 -14.32 -9.38 -11.48
CA HIS A 23 -14.77 -8.98 -12.81
C HIS A 23 -15.02 -10.15 -13.75
N HIS A 24 -14.75 -11.39 -13.34
CA HIS A 24 -14.88 -12.61 -14.16
C HIS A 24 -14.20 -12.52 -15.53
N HIS A 25 -13.22 -11.63 -15.67
CA HIS A 25 -12.42 -11.47 -16.88
C HIS A 25 -10.95 -11.65 -16.53
N LYS A 26 -10.18 -12.13 -17.52
CA LYS A 26 -8.72 -12.12 -17.47
C LYS A 26 -8.20 -10.95 -18.29
N VAL A 27 -7.31 -10.15 -17.71
CA VAL A 27 -6.49 -9.19 -18.46
C VAL A 27 -5.18 -9.86 -18.87
N SER A 28 -4.39 -9.19 -19.71
CA SER A 28 -3.15 -9.78 -20.18
C SER A 28 -2.12 -9.86 -19.06
N GLN A 29 -1.20 -10.83 -19.13
CA GLN A 29 -0.11 -10.93 -18.15
C GLN A 29 0.68 -9.62 -18.03
N LYS A 30 0.92 -8.95 -19.16
CA LYS A 30 1.60 -7.65 -19.19
C LYS A 30 0.89 -6.59 -18.36
N ASP A 31 -0.45 -6.61 -18.35
CA ASP A 31 -1.23 -5.66 -17.54
C ASP A 31 -1.10 -5.98 -16.06
N TYR A 32 -1.09 -7.27 -15.67
CA TYR A 32 -0.83 -7.66 -14.29
C TYR A 32 0.58 -7.27 -13.83
N THR A 33 1.61 -7.47 -14.66
CA THR A 33 2.98 -7.03 -14.37
C THR A 33 3.03 -5.51 -14.19
N GLY A 34 2.45 -4.76 -15.14
CA GLY A 34 2.44 -3.30 -15.09
C GLY A 34 1.72 -2.76 -13.85
N LEU A 35 0.60 -3.37 -13.47
CA LEU A 35 -0.13 -3.01 -12.25
C LEU A 35 0.68 -3.33 -10.99
N ALA A 36 1.32 -4.50 -10.91
CA ALA A 36 2.21 -4.86 -9.81
C ALA A 36 3.36 -3.84 -9.67
N ASP A 37 4.01 -3.48 -10.77
CA ASP A 37 5.10 -2.51 -10.80
C ASP A 37 4.65 -1.11 -10.36
N MET A 38 3.40 -0.73 -10.64
CA MET A 38 2.84 0.54 -10.20
C MET A 38 2.44 0.55 -8.71
N LEU A 39 1.90 -0.55 -8.19
CA LEU A 39 1.33 -0.62 -6.84
C LEU A 39 2.39 -0.89 -5.77
N ASN A 40 3.39 -1.74 -6.04
CA ASN A 40 4.42 -2.09 -5.05
C ASN A 40 5.20 -0.86 -4.52
N PRO A 41 5.56 0.15 -5.33
CA PRO A 41 6.17 1.38 -4.81
C PRO A 41 5.25 2.20 -3.90
N ILE A 42 3.94 2.20 -4.17
CA ILE A 42 2.95 2.91 -3.34
C ILE A 42 2.82 2.21 -1.98
N GLU A 43 2.78 0.88 -1.98
CA GLU A 43 2.78 0.08 -0.75
C GLU A 43 4.03 0.34 0.10
N ALA A 44 5.21 0.36 -0.54
CA ALA A 44 6.46 0.64 0.16
C ALA A 44 6.48 2.06 0.77
N LEU A 45 5.88 3.04 0.09
CA LEU A 45 5.72 4.39 0.62
C LEU A 45 4.74 4.42 1.80
N ALA A 46 3.61 3.72 1.71
CA ALA A 46 2.62 3.61 2.78
C ALA A 46 3.22 2.93 4.02
N ASP A 47 3.95 1.84 3.84
CA ASP A 47 4.69 1.14 4.90
C ASP A 47 5.70 2.07 5.59
N SER A 48 6.47 2.81 4.80
CA SER A 48 7.47 3.75 5.31
C SER A 48 6.83 4.89 6.08
N ALA A 49 5.69 5.41 5.59
CA ALA A 49 4.91 6.43 6.28
C ALA A 49 4.28 5.90 7.57
N SER A 50 3.72 4.69 7.55
CA SER A 50 3.15 4.01 8.72
C SER A 50 4.19 3.87 9.84
N LEU A 51 5.39 3.36 9.52
CA LEU A 51 6.50 3.27 10.47
C LEU A 51 6.94 4.63 10.99
N GLY A 52 7.05 5.64 10.11
CA GLY A 52 7.46 6.99 10.50
C GLY A 52 6.43 7.71 11.38
N LEU A 53 5.17 7.32 11.29
CA LEU A 53 4.05 7.91 12.04
C LEU A 53 3.65 7.08 13.28
N ASP A 54 4.34 5.96 13.53
CA ASP A 54 4.01 4.97 14.55
C ASP A 54 2.54 4.54 14.44
N PHE A 55 2.12 4.18 13.21
CA PHE A 55 0.75 3.80 12.91
C PHE A 55 0.57 2.29 13.09
N ASN A 56 -0.12 1.91 14.16
CA ASN A 56 -0.35 0.53 14.57
C ASN A 56 -1.76 0.03 14.21
N ASP A 57 -2.38 0.62 13.19
CA ASP A 57 -3.70 0.27 12.63
C ASP A 57 -4.88 0.29 13.64
N GLU A 58 -4.72 0.94 14.79
CA GLU A 58 -5.85 1.21 15.67
C GLU A 58 -6.69 2.38 15.14
N PRO A 59 -8.04 2.35 15.25
CA PRO A 59 -8.89 3.45 14.82
C PRO A 59 -8.52 4.81 15.44
N ALA A 60 -7.88 4.80 16.61
CA ALA A 60 -7.40 5.99 17.30
C ALA A 60 -6.21 6.67 16.60
N ASP A 61 -5.35 5.91 15.92
CA ASP A 61 -4.16 6.46 15.27
C ASP A 61 -4.48 7.24 14.01
N PHE A 62 -5.55 6.86 13.29
CA PHE A 62 -6.03 7.65 12.16
C PHE A 62 -6.43 9.05 12.60
N LEU A 63 -7.18 9.16 13.70
CA LEU A 63 -7.58 10.45 14.26
C LEU A 63 -6.39 11.23 14.82
N ARG A 64 -5.42 10.55 15.44
CA ARG A 64 -4.18 11.15 15.94
C ARG A 64 -3.39 11.80 14.80
N ILE A 65 -3.09 11.06 13.73
CA ILE A 65 -2.34 11.57 12.58
C ILE A 65 -3.11 12.67 11.86
N LEU A 66 -4.42 12.49 11.64
CA LEU A 66 -5.25 13.50 10.99
C LEU A 66 -5.23 14.83 11.76
N ASN A 67 -5.25 14.76 13.10
CA ASN A 67 -5.13 15.94 13.95
C ASN A 67 -3.72 16.54 13.90
N GLU A 68 -2.65 15.73 13.91
CA GLU A 68 -1.28 16.23 13.80
C GLU A 68 -1.00 16.94 12.47
N VAL A 69 -1.51 16.39 11.36
CA VAL A 69 -1.41 17.00 10.03
C VAL A 69 -2.18 18.32 9.98
N LYS A 70 -3.39 18.38 10.54
CA LYS A 70 -4.15 19.64 10.63
C LYS A 70 -3.43 20.68 11.47
N TYR A 71 -2.89 20.30 12.63
CA TYR A 71 -2.22 21.22 13.55
C TYR A 71 -0.95 21.82 12.91
N ARG A 72 -0.08 20.99 12.33
CA ARG A 72 1.15 21.45 11.68
C ARG A 72 0.89 22.16 10.34
N GLY A 73 -0.23 21.86 9.67
CA GLY A 73 -0.64 22.53 8.44
C GLY A 73 -1.25 23.92 8.66
N SER A 74 -1.75 24.21 9.86
CA SER A 74 -2.31 25.52 10.24
C SER A 74 -1.29 26.52 10.80
N ASP A 75 -0.07 26.09 11.12
CA ASP A 75 1.05 26.96 11.52
C ASP A 75 1.83 27.55 10.32
N ARG A 76 1.18 27.61 9.13
CA ARG A 76 1.65 28.28 7.92
C ARG A 76 0.63 29.31 7.45
#